data_AF-A0A7Y5C738-F1
#
_entry.id   AF-A0A7Y5C738-F1
#
_cell.length_a   1.000
_cell.length_b   1.000
_cell.length_c   1.000
_cell.angle_alpha   90.00
_cell.angle_beta   90.00
_cell.angle_gamma   90.00
#
_symmetry.space_group_name_H-M   'P 1'
#
loop_
_entity.id
_entity.type
_entity.pdbx_description
1 polymer ?
#
loop_
_entity_poly.entity_id
_entity_poly.type
_entity_poly.pdbx_seq_one_letter_code
_entity_poly.pdbx_strand_id
1 'polypeptide(L)'
;MTSTKIDLNCSKIARIRDLDELAAVLFPGNKSHQKTFLAIFVELKWSDGQFLRALEPVGIKHGITPRTMETVRAKMRRLGFIDHVSRFNKRYGYREGWVFSNRFDSALYRLAETAGLLREQRSPLQERKDRDALKYLPN
;
A
#
# COMPACT_ATOMS: atom_id res chain seq x y z
N MET A 1 3.64 -5.82 -23.54
CA MET A 1 4.30 -4.78 -22.72
C MET A 1 3.86 -4.95 -21.28
N THR A 2 4.76 -5.24 -20.36
CA THR A 2 4.47 -5.34 -18.92
C THR A 2 4.18 -3.95 -18.38
N SER A 3 2.92 -3.70 -18.00
CA SER A 3 2.51 -2.45 -17.36
C SER A 3 3.30 -2.23 -16.06
N THR A 4 3.88 -1.05 -15.88
CA THR A 4 4.59 -0.63 -14.66
C THR A 4 3.68 0.13 -13.68
N LYS A 5 2.45 0.44 -14.09
CA LYS A 5 1.45 1.15 -13.29
C LYS A 5 0.65 0.12 -12.48
N ILE A 6 0.40 0.42 -11.20
CA ILE A 6 -0.37 -0.45 -10.28
C ILE A 6 -1.65 -0.90 -10.98
N ASP A 7 -1.87 -2.21 -11.06
CA ASP A 7 -2.97 -2.78 -11.84
C ASP A 7 -4.20 -3.04 -10.97
N LEU A 8 -4.82 -1.94 -10.52
CA LEU A 8 -6.06 -1.97 -9.73
C LEU A 8 -7.27 -2.07 -10.67
N ASN A 9 -7.48 -3.26 -11.23
CA ASN A 9 -8.70 -3.59 -11.96
C ASN A 9 -9.69 -4.30 -11.03
N CYS A 10 -10.98 -3.92 -11.06
CA CYS A 10 -12.05 -4.56 -10.29
C CYS A 10 -12.04 -6.09 -10.42
N SER A 11 -11.91 -6.60 -11.64
CA SER A 11 -11.82 -8.05 -11.94
C SER A 11 -10.56 -8.71 -11.38
N LYS A 12 -9.45 -7.97 -11.27
CA LYS A 12 -8.21 -8.49 -10.67
C LYS A 12 -8.31 -8.49 -9.15
N ILE A 13 -8.77 -7.39 -8.56
CA ILE A 13 -8.96 -7.25 -7.11
C ILE A 13 -9.91 -8.35 -6.60
N ALA A 14 -11.04 -8.56 -7.26
CA ALA A 14 -12.01 -9.59 -6.90
C ALA A 14 -11.45 -11.03 -6.99
N ARG A 15 -10.34 -11.25 -7.69
CA ARG A 15 -9.71 -12.56 -7.84
C ARG A 15 -8.52 -12.76 -6.91
N ILE A 16 -8.05 -11.72 -6.21
CA ILE A 16 -6.95 -11.86 -5.26
C ILE A 16 -7.42 -12.73 -4.10
N ARG A 17 -6.77 -13.87 -3.91
CA ARG A 17 -6.97 -14.79 -2.79
C ARG A 17 -5.73 -14.88 -1.92
N ASP A 18 -4.57 -14.78 -2.56
CA ASP A 18 -3.30 -15.06 -1.93
C ASP A 18 -2.34 -13.85 -1.94
N LEU A 19 -1.35 -13.90 -1.05
CA LEU A 19 -0.43 -12.79 -0.82
C LEU A 19 0.48 -12.51 -2.02
N ASP A 20 0.83 -13.53 -2.80
CA ASP A 20 1.62 -13.43 -4.03
C ASP A 20 0.83 -12.76 -5.16
N GLU A 21 -0.47 -13.00 -5.26
CA GLU A 21 -1.35 -12.29 -6.19
C GLU A 21 -1.47 -10.80 -5.82
N LEU A 22 -1.59 -10.48 -4.52
CA LEU A 22 -1.52 -9.10 -4.04
C LEU A 22 -0.17 -8.45 -4.41
N ALA A 23 0.93 -9.17 -4.21
CA ALA A 23 2.25 -8.69 -4.60
C ALA A 23 2.32 -8.39 -6.11
N ALA A 24 1.74 -9.25 -6.94
CA ALA A 24 1.71 -9.08 -8.39
C ALA A 24 0.88 -7.85 -8.82
N VAL A 25 -0.22 -7.56 -8.13
CA VAL A 25 -1.04 -6.35 -8.37
C VAL A 25 -0.30 -5.07 -7.97
N LEU A 26 0.37 -5.09 -6.82
CA LEU A 26 1.10 -3.93 -6.31
C LEU A 26 2.40 -3.67 -7.09
N PHE A 27 3.09 -4.72 -7.54
CA PHE A 27 4.38 -4.65 -8.23
C PHE A 27 4.33 -5.39 -9.57
N PRO A 28 3.52 -4.91 -10.53
CA PRO A 28 3.30 -5.62 -11.78
C PRO A 28 4.61 -5.72 -12.59
N GLY A 29 4.88 -6.92 -13.14
CA GLY A 29 6.04 -7.18 -13.99
C GLY A 29 7.41 -7.19 -13.29
N ASN A 30 7.51 -6.90 -11.98
CA ASN A 30 8.79 -6.83 -11.27
C ASN A 30 8.88 -7.92 -10.18
N LYS A 31 9.43 -9.08 -10.55
CA LYS A 31 9.58 -10.24 -9.65
C LYS A 31 10.49 -9.98 -8.45
N SER A 32 11.52 -9.15 -8.61
CA SER A 32 12.40 -8.76 -7.51
C SER A 32 11.64 -7.96 -6.44
N HIS A 33 10.80 -7.01 -6.87
CA HIS A 33 9.98 -6.22 -5.95
C HIS A 33 8.85 -7.05 -5.33
N GLN A 34 8.22 -7.96 -6.09
CA GLN A 34 7.25 -8.91 -5.56
C GLN A 34 7.87 -9.77 -4.45
N LYS A 35 9.04 -10.39 -4.70
CA LYS A 35 9.78 -11.19 -3.70
C LYS A 35 10.11 -10.35 -2.47
N THR A 36 10.55 -9.11 -2.65
CA THR A 36 10.91 -8.22 -1.54
C THR A 36 9.68 -7.85 -0.69
N PHE A 37 8.54 -7.55 -1.33
CA PHE A 37 7.29 -7.30 -0.63
C PHE A 37 6.87 -8.51 0.20
N LEU A 38 6.90 -9.70 -0.41
CA LEU A 38 6.57 -10.96 0.27
C LEU A 38 7.50 -11.21 1.47
N ALA A 39 8.81 -11.03 1.30
CA ALA A 39 9.78 -11.20 2.38
C ALA A 39 9.48 -10.26 3.56
N ILE A 40 9.29 -8.97 3.32
CA ILE A 40 8.95 -8.01 4.39
C ILE A 40 7.63 -8.41 5.06
N PHE A 41 6.60 -8.71 4.26
CA PHE A 41 5.26 -9.03 4.78
C PHE A 41 5.28 -10.29 5.65
N VAL A 42 5.92 -11.37 5.19
CA VAL A 42 5.97 -12.65 5.91
C VAL A 42 6.81 -12.53 7.18
N GLU A 43 8.01 -11.94 7.12
CA GLU A 43 8.85 -11.77 8.31
C GLU A 43 8.19 -10.87 9.35
N LEU A 44 7.44 -9.85 8.93
CA LEU A 44 6.69 -8.99 9.85
C LEU A 44 5.43 -9.68 10.40
N LYS A 45 4.73 -10.48 9.60
CA LYS A 45 3.54 -11.24 10.01
C LYS A 45 3.84 -12.23 11.12
N TRP A 46 5.00 -12.87 11.06
CA TRP A 46 5.40 -13.94 11.96
C TRP A 46 6.42 -13.51 13.03
N SER A 47 6.76 -12.22 13.12
CA SER A 47 7.58 -11.72 14.22
C SER A 47 6.76 -11.51 15.49
N ASP A 48 7.43 -11.58 16.64
CA ASP A 48 6.81 -11.35 17.93
C ASP A 48 6.16 -9.97 18.00
N GLY A 49 4.85 -9.95 18.24
CA GLY A 49 4.06 -8.73 18.28
C GLY A 49 3.97 -7.98 16.95
N GLN A 50 4.22 -8.66 15.82
CA GLN A 50 4.25 -8.09 14.47
C GLN A 50 5.14 -6.84 14.40
N PHE A 51 6.32 -6.94 15.01
CA PHE A 51 7.28 -5.87 15.13
C PHE A 51 8.65 -6.32 14.63
N LEU A 52 9.22 -5.60 13.67
CA LEU A 52 10.60 -5.80 13.23
C LEU A 52 11.45 -4.60 13.64
N ARG A 53 12.55 -4.84 14.38
CA ARG A 53 13.48 -3.75 14.76
C ARG A 53 14.16 -3.11 13.55
N ALA A 54 14.41 -3.90 12.51
CA ALA A 54 15.17 -3.52 11.32
C ALA A 54 14.72 -4.39 10.13
N LEU A 55 14.86 -3.87 8.90
CA LEU A 55 14.56 -4.63 7.67
C LEU A 55 15.83 -5.19 7.01
N GLU A 56 17.00 -4.71 7.41
CA GLU A 56 18.31 -5.16 6.95
C GLU A 56 18.50 -6.67 7.14
N PRO A 57 18.14 -7.28 8.30
CA PRO A 57 18.24 -8.73 8.46
C PRO A 57 17.35 -9.51 7.49
N VAL A 58 16.16 -8.98 7.16
CA VAL A 58 15.27 -9.55 6.14
C VAL A 58 15.95 -9.51 4.77
N GLY A 59 16.63 -8.40 4.45
CA GLY A 59 17.36 -8.25 3.21
C GLY A 59 18.47 -9.28 3.05
N ILE A 60 19.29 -9.45 4.10
CA ILE A 60 20.38 -10.42 4.12
C ILE A 60 19.83 -11.85 3.98
N LYS A 61 18.82 -12.21 4.79
CA LYS A 61 18.21 -13.56 4.79
C LYS A 61 17.67 -13.97 3.42
N HIS A 62 17.11 -13.03 2.67
CA HIS A 62 16.42 -13.31 1.40
C HIS A 62 17.23 -12.93 0.14
N GLY A 63 18.48 -12.45 0.31
CA GLY A 63 19.35 -12.02 -0.78
C GLY A 63 18.82 -10.78 -1.52
N ILE A 64 18.23 -9.83 -0.79
CA ILE A 64 17.63 -8.61 -1.35
C ILE A 64 18.63 -7.46 -1.23
N THR A 65 18.83 -6.73 -2.33
CA THR A 65 19.73 -5.57 -2.32
C THR A 65 19.16 -4.41 -1.49
N PRO A 66 19.99 -3.57 -0.85
CA PRO A 66 19.53 -2.39 -0.11
C PRO A 66 18.65 -1.45 -0.94
N ARG A 67 18.99 -1.27 -2.23
CA ARG A 67 18.23 -0.42 -3.16
C ARG A 67 16.80 -0.95 -3.38
N THR A 68 16.66 -2.26 -3.60
CA THR A 68 15.35 -2.88 -3.78
C THR A 68 14.53 -2.83 -2.49
N MET A 69 15.17 -3.13 -1.35
CA MET A 69 14.55 -3.04 -0.03
C MET A 69 13.99 -1.64 0.22
N GLU A 70 14.79 -0.61 -0.01
CA GLU A 70 14.40 0.79 0.18
C GLU A 70 13.21 1.18 -0.71
N THR A 71 13.27 0.81 -1.99
CA THR A 71 12.20 1.11 -2.96
C THR A 71 10.86 0.48 -2.55
N VAL A 72 10.90 -0.80 -2.16
CA VAL A 72 9.69 -1.54 -1.78
C VAL A 72 9.16 -1.06 -0.42
N ARG A 73 10.04 -0.86 0.56
CA ARG A 73 9.71 -0.27 1.88
C ARG A 73 9.02 1.09 1.72
N ALA A 74 9.59 2.00 0.92
CA ALA A 74 9.03 3.31 0.69
C ALA A 74 7.62 3.22 0.07
N LYS A 75 7.41 2.30 -0.90
CA LYS A 75 6.10 2.08 -1.50
C LYS A 75 5.10 1.47 -0.52
N MET A 76 5.50 0.46 0.26
CA MET A 76 4.64 -0.14 1.29
C MET A 76 4.20 0.88 2.33
N ARG A 77 5.11 1.77 2.77
CA ARG A 77 4.78 2.86 3.69
C ARG A 77 3.84 3.89 3.07
N ARG A 78 4.07 4.27 1.81
CA ARG A 78 3.20 5.22 1.07
C ARG A 78 1.79 4.68 0.86
N LEU A 79 1.66 3.39 0.56
CA LEU A 79 0.36 2.72 0.45
C LEU A 79 -0.32 2.54 1.82
N GLY A 80 0.46 2.56 2.92
CA GLY A 80 -0.08 2.40 4.26
C GLY A 80 -0.19 0.94 4.70
N PHE A 81 0.63 0.04 4.15
CA PHE A 81 0.75 -1.35 4.62
C PHE A 81 1.61 -1.46 5.89
N ILE A 82 2.68 -0.67 5.96
CA ILE A 82 3.59 -0.65 7.11
C ILE A 82 3.78 0.78 7.60
N ASP A 83 4.23 0.91 8.84
CA ASP A 83 4.66 2.19 9.39
C ASP A 83 5.95 2.06 10.19
N HIS A 84 6.65 3.20 10.31
CA HIS A 84 7.84 3.30 11.14
C HIS A 84 7.47 3.74 12.54
N VAL A 85 7.83 2.94 13.52
CA VAL A 85 7.72 3.29 14.94
C VAL A 85 8.98 4.03 15.34
N SER A 86 8.83 5.30 15.72
CA SER A 86 9.91 6.07 16.31
C SER A 86 10.25 5.57 17.72
N ARG A 87 11.54 5.61 18.08
CA ARG A 87 12.04 5.34 19.45
C ARG A 87 11.35 6.15 20.56
N PHE A 88 10.71 7.27 20.25
CA PHE A 88 9.99 8.08 21.23
C PHE A 88 8.55 7.61 21.47
N ASN A 89 8.09 6.58 20.77
CA ASN A 89 6.73 6.10 20.88
C ASN A 89 6.54 5.22 22.12
N LYS A 90 5.91 5.80 23.15
CA LYS A 90 5.60 5.11 24.42
C LYS A 90 4.73 3.86 24.23
N ARG A 91 3.83 3.84 23.24
CA ARG A 91 2.93 2.70 22.96
C ARG A 91 3.72 1.44 22.63
N TYR A 92 4.88 1.58 22.01
CA TYR A 92 5.76 0.47 21.63
C TYR A 92 6.95 0.31 22.57
N GLY A 93 6.86 0.84 23.80
CA GLY A 93 7.90 0.70 24.81
C GLY A 93 9.21 1.40 24.44
N TYR A 94 9.13 2.54 23.74
CA TYR A 94 10.30 3.31 23.29
C TYR A 94 11.23 2.54 22.34
N ARG A 95 10.68 1.56 21.62
CA ARG A 95 11.39 0.78 20.60
C ARG A 95 11.26 1.44 19.24
N GLU A 96 12.31 1.32 18.43
CA GLU A 96 12.33 1.71 17.03
C GLU A 96 12.17 0.49 16.12
N GLY A 97 11.41 0.64 15.03
CA GLY A 97 11.18 -0.46 14.11
C GLY A 97 10.01 -0.26 13.15
N TRP A 98 9.50 -1.38 12.66
CA TRP A 98 8.47 -1.48 11.63
C TRP A 98 7.32 -2.34 12.11
N VAL A 99 6.10 -1.89 11.84
CA VAL A 99 4.84 -2.56 12.19
C VAL A 99 3.87 -2.49 11.02
N PHE A 100 2.82 -3.31 11.02
CA PHE A 100 1.71 -3.12 10.10
C PHE A 100 0.95 -1.83 10.39
N SER A 101 0.33 -1.29 9.34
CA SER A 101 -0.53 -0.12 9.41
C SER A 101 -1.90 -0.46 8.83
N ASN A 102 -2.95 0.06 9.47
CA ASN A 102 -4.33 -0.10 8.98
C ASN A 102 -4.71 1.02 7.99
N ARG A 103 -3.77 1.90 7.64
CA ARG A 103 -4.05 3.07 6.77
C ARG A 103 -4.47 2.66 5.37
N PHE A 104 -3.90 1.59 4.82
CA PHE A 104 -4.31 1.10 3.50
C PHE A 104 -5.79 0.71 3.50
N ASP A 105 -6.21 -0.11 4.47
CA ASP A 105 -7.59 -0.56 4.61
C ASP A 105 -8.56 0.62 4.83
N SER A 106 -8.23 1.51 5.77
CA SER A 106 -9.02 2.72 6.02
C SER A 106 -9.16 3.61 4.77
N ALA A 107 -8.10 3.72 3.97
CA ALA A 107 -8.14 4.49 2.72
C ALA A 107 -9.02 3.82 1.66
N LEU A 108 -9.03 2.49 1.57
CA LEU A 108 -9.90 1.76 0.65
C LEU A 108 -11.37 1.89 1.02
N TYR A 109 -11.72 1.77 2.31
CA TYR A 109 -13.09 2.00 2.77
C TYR A 109 -13.56 3.42 2.46
N ARG A 110 -12.73 4.42 2.76
CA ARG A 110 -13.05 5.82 2.46
C ARG A 110 -13.21 6.07 0.97
N LEU A 111 -12.39 5.42 0.13
CA LEU A 111 -12.51 5.52 -1.33
C LEU A 111 -13.83 4.91 -1.81
N ALA A 112 -14.21 3.74 -1.30
CA ALA A 112 -15.47 3.09 -1.64
C ALA A 112 -16.68 3.95 -1.23
N GLU A 113 -16.67 4.50 -0.01
CA GLU A 113 -17.70 5.43 0.47
C GLU A 113 -17.78 6.67 -0.41
N THR A 114 -16.64 7.31 -0.69
CA THR A 114 -16.58 8.51 -1.54
C THR A 114 -17.13 8.22 -2.93
N ALA A 115 -16.78 7.08 -3.53
CA ALA A 115 -17.30 6.68 -4.84
C ALA A 115 -18.83 6.45 -4.81
N GLY A 116 -19.38 5.92 -3.71
CA GLY A 116 -20.82 5.83 -3.51
C GLY A 116 -21.49 7.19 -3.46
N LEU A 117 -20.98 8.10 -2.61
CA LEU A 117 -21.54 9.44 -2.42
C LEU A 117 -21.50 10.29 -3.69
N LEU A 118 -20.44 10.17 -4.49
CA LEU A 118 -20.30 10.92 -5.75
C LEU A 118 -21.27 10.47 -6.85
N ARG A 119 -21.89 9.29 -6.73
CA ARG A 119 -22.91 8.81 -7.69
C ARG A 119 -24.30 9.38 -7.43
N GLU A 120 -24.54 9.89 -6.23
CA GLU A 120 -25.84 10.41 -5.83
C GLU A 120 -26.11 11.74 -6.53
N GLN A 121 -27.28 11.85 -7.19
CA GLN A 121 -27.76 13.13 -7.67
C GLN A 121 -28.30 13.93 -6.48
N ARG A 122 -27.58 14.98 -6.10
CA ARG A 122 -27.91 15.81 -4.93
C ARG A 122 -28.65 17.07 -5.33
N SER A 123 -27.93 18.16 -5.56
CA SER A 123 -28.51 19.50 -5.77
C SER A 123 -28.08 20.11 -7.11
N PRO A 124 -28.84 21.08 -7.66
CA PRO A 124 -28.45 21.81 -8.86
C PRO A 124 -27.09 22.52 -8.75
N LEU A 125 -26.70 22.96 -7.55
CA LEU A 125 -25.38 23.54 -7.29
C LEU A 125 -24.25 22.49 -7.40
N GLN A 126 -24.49 21.27 -6.93
CA GLN A 126 -23.53 20.17 -7.06
C GLN A 126 -23.37 19.77 -8.54
N GLU A 127 -24.48 19.71 -9.30
CA GLU A 127 -24.40 19.44 -10.74
C GLU A 127 -23.53 20.49 -11.47
N ARG A 128 -23.74 21.78 -11.17
CA ARG A 128 -22.93 22.85 -11.78
C ARG A 128 -21.45 22.68 -11.44
N LYS A 129 -21.12 22.38 -10.18
CA LYS A 129 -19.75 22.11 -9.73
C LYS A 129 -19.14 20.91 -10.46
N ASP A 130 -19.88 19.82 -10.63
CA ASP A 130 -19.39 18.60 -11.28
C ASP A 130 -19.13 18.82 -12.77
N ARG A 131 -20.01 19.58 -13.45
CA ARG A 131 -19.81 19.96 -14.86
C ARG A 131 -18.66 20.94 -15.04
N ASP A 132 -18.50 21.91 -14.13
CA ASP A 132 -17.42 22.88 -14.17
C ASP A 132 -16.04 22.23 -13.97
N ALA A 133 -15.96 21.07 -13.30
CA ALA A 133 -14.72 20.31 -13.14
C ALA A 133 -14.02 19.99 -14.48
N LEU A 134 -14.79 19.80 -15.56
CA LEU A 134 -14.26 19.55 -16.91
C LEU A 134 -13.49 20.74 -17.48
N LYS A 135 -13.81 21.97 -17.05
CA LYS A 135 -13.19 23.21 -17.57
C LYS A 135 -11.75 23.41 -17.09
N TYR A 136 -11.33 22.70 -16.05
CA TYR A 136 -10.00 22.82 -15.45
C TYR A 136 -8.98 21.81 -15.99
N LEU A 137 -9.39 20.95 -16.92
CA LEU A 137 -8.50 19.98 -17.56
C LEU A 137 -8.03 20.54 -18.92
N PRO A 138 -6.72 20.56 -19.22
CA PRO A 138 -6.22 20.93 -20.54
C PRO A 138 -6.68 19.89 -21.58
N ASN A 139 -6.92 20.36 -22.82
CA ASN A 139 -7.23 19.51 -23.98
C ASN A 139 -6.09 18.54 -24.32
#